data_AF-A0A8T0VEB1-F1
#
_entry.id   AF-A0A8T0VEB1-F1
#
_cell.length_a   1.000
_cell.length_b   1.000
_cell.length_c   1.000
_cell.angle_alpha   90.00
_cell.angle_beta   90.00
_cell.angle_gamma   90.00
#
_symmetry.space_group_name_H-M   'P 1'
#
loop_
_entity.id
_entity.type
_entity.pdbx_description
1 polymer ?
#
loop_
_entity_poly.entity_id
_entity_poly.type
_entity_poly.pdbx_seq_one_letter_code
_entity_poly.pdbx_strand_id
1 'polypeptide(L)'
;MVFLQGKLYALENITTSQDVVAIDDIVDEHDSNEPRVSRIELLIEGVSWLPERYSLRWPYLLESHGTLLMICRKISYKTEPTFGRRDGVTFVAGSSEFEVFEADFEHHLWTEVRNLGNDQALFLGPRVLKGCPCVSI
;
A
#
# COMPACT_ATOMS: atom_id res chain seq x y z
N MET A 1 3.69 6.90 -2.43
CA MET A 1 3.70 8.24 -1.81
C MET A 1 2.48 8.98 -2.32
N VAL A 2 1.89 9.84 -1.50
CA VAL A 2 0.64 10.56 -1.77
C VAL A 2 0.69 11.92 -1.11
N PHE A 3 0.17 12.95 -1.78
CA PHE A 3 0.07 14.29 -1.22
C PHE A 3 -1.32 14.51 -0.65
N LEU A 4 -1.43 14.95 0.60
CA LEU A 4 -2.69 15.27 1.27
C LEU A 4 -2.47 16.47 2.17
N GLN A 5 -3.35 17.48 2.05
CA GLN A 5 -3.37 18.67 2.93
C GLN A 5 -2.01 19.38 3.12
N GLY A 6 -1.20 19.48 2.07
CA GLY A 6 0.11 20.16 2.17
C GLY A 6 1.27 19.26 2.60
N LYS A 7 1.00 18.00 2.94
CA LYS A 7 1.99 17.03 3.43
C LYS A 7 2.16 15.87 2.46
N LEU A 8 3.37 15.33 2.38
CA LEU A 8 3.69 14.18 1.53
C LEU A 8 3.78 12.93 2.39
N TYR A 9 2.94 11.94 2.13
CA TYR A 9 2.91 10.68 2.85
C TYR A 9 3.61 9.60 2.05
N ALA A 10 4.44 8.78 2.69
CA ALA A 10 5.19 7.70 2.08
C ALA A 10 5.07 6.41 2.89
N LEU A 11 5.01 5.28 2.19
CA LEU A 11 5.18 3.97 2.81
C LEU A 11 6.67 3.74 2.96
N GLU A 12 7.11 3.53 4.19
CA GLU A 12 8.41 2.94 4.46
C GLU A 12 8.29 1.41 4.29
N ASN A 13 9.33 0.80 3.73
CA ASN A 13 9.22 -0.49 3.03
C ASN A 13 10.34 -1.42 3.59
N ILE A 14 10.30 -2.76 3.61
CA ILE A 14 9.49 -3.82 2.98
C ILE A 14 9.92 -5.10 3.72
N THR A 15 9.04 -5.86 4.36
CA THR A 15 9.06 -7.34 4.49
C THR A 15 8.14 -7.82 5.61
N THR A 16 7.94 -7.03 6.67
CA THR A 16 7.16 -7.45 7.85
C THR A 16 6.25 -6.37 8.47
N SER A 17 6.57 -5.08 8.33
CA SER A 17 5.73 -3.94 8.72
C SER A 17 5.70 -2.90 7.60
N GLN A 18 4.60 -2.18 7.45
CA GLN A 18 4.47 -1.06 6.51
C GLN A 18 4.11 0.18 7.28
N ASP A 19 5.14 0.75 7.90
CA ASP A 19 5.04 1.99 8.63
C ASP A 19 4.79 3.14 7.66
N VAL A 20 3.91 4.07 8.03
CA VAL A 20 3.59 5.23 7.18
C VAL A 20 4.19 6.48 7.77
N VAL A 21 5.12 7.01 7.00
CA VAL A 21 5.87 8.20 7.34
C VAL A 21 5.24 9.37 6.62
N ALA A 22 4.94 10.43 7.37
CA ALA A 22 4.61 11.70 6.77
C ALA A 22 5.87 12.56 6.69
N ILE A 23 5.98 13.23 5.57
CA ILE A 23 7.02 14.19 5.25
C ILE A 23 6.36 15.56 5.33
N ASP A 24 6.70 16.27 6.40
CA ASP A 24 6.23 17.62 6.68
C ASP A 24 7.16 18.65 6.03
N ASP A 25 6.56 19.72 5.52
CA ASP A 25 7.22 20.94 5.03
C ASP A 25 8.34 20.68 4.02
N ILE A 26 7.97 20.68 2.74
CA ILE A 26 8.92 20.93 1.66
C ILE A 26 9.14 22.44 1.65
N VAL A 27 10.21 22.88 2.30
CA VAL A 27 10.52 24.30 2.41
C VAL A 27 11.08 24.76 1.07
N ASP A 28 10.34 25.65 0.41
CA ASP A 28 10.82 26.42 -0.73
C ASP A 28 11.57 27.64 -0.19
N GLU A 29 12.79 27.44 0.33
CA GLU A 29 13.70 28.56 0.56
C GLU A 29 14.02 29.15 -0.82
N HIS A 30 13.61 30.41 -1.03
CA HIS A 30 13.46 31.15 -2.30
C HIS A 30 14.75 31.28 -3.18
N ASP A 31 15.78 30.44 -3.01
CA ASP A 31 16.98 30.38 -3.84
C ASP A 31 17.58 28.96 -4.01
N SER A 32 16.92 27.91 -3.51
CA SER A 32 17.36 26.53 -3.68
C SER A 32 16.58 25.87 -4.83
N ASN A 33 17.25 25.56 -5.94
CA ASN A 33 16.64 24.81 -7.06
C ASN A 33 16.32 23.34 -6.70
N GLU A 34 16.45 22.96 -5.42
CA GLU A 34 16.22 21.63 -4.88
C GLU A 34 15.21 21.69 -3.71
N PRO A 35 14.13 20.89 -3.74
CA PRO A 35 13.17 20.82 -2.65
C PRO A 35 13.81 20.18 -1.41
N ARG A 36 13.80 20.90 -0.28
CA ARG A 36 14.34 20.40 1.00
C ARG A 36 13.20 19.95 1.90
N VAL A 37 13.34 18.75 2.44
CA VAL A 37 12.45 18.20 3.47
C VAL A 37 12.90 18.73 4.82
N SER A 38 12.02 19.43 5.54
CA SER A 38 12.34 19.93 6.88
C SER A 38 12.29 18.84 7.95
N ARG A 39 11.32 17.93 7.84
CA ARG A 39 11.02 16.96 8.90
C ARG A 39 10.34 15.72 8.34
N ILE A 40 10.79 14.57 8.80
CA ILE A 40 10.22 13.26 8.50
C ILE A 40 9.72 12.70 9.82
N GLU A 41 8.40 12.51 9.96
CA GLU A 41 7.78 11.99 11.18
C GLU A 41 6.97 10.74 10.87
N LEU A 42 7.12 9.72 11.73
CA LEU A 42 6.23 8.58 11.72
C LEU A 42 4.89 9.00 12.33
N LEU A 43 3.84 9.11 11.51
CA LEU A 43 2.53 9.55 11.98
C LEU A 43 1.59 8.39 12.30
N ILE A 44 1.74 7.26 11.63
CA ILE A 44 0.88 6.09 11.81
C ILE A 44 1.74 4.84 11.79
N GLU A 45 1.67 4.07 12.87
CA GLU A 45 2.37 2.78 12.96
C GLU A 45 1.77 1.79 11.94
N GLY A 46 2.63 1.02 11.29
CA GLY A 46 2.23 0.14 10.22
C GLY A 46 1.35 -1.01 10.67
N VAL A 47 0.53 -1.51 9.76
CA VAL A 47 -0.19 -2.77 9.99
C VAL A 47 0.84 -3.90 10.02
N SER A 48 0.89 -4.64 11.13
CA SER A 48 1.70 -5.85 11.24
C SER A 48 0.93 -7.02 10.66
N TRP A 49 1.44 -7.61 9.58
CA TRP A 49 0.89 -8.85 9.05
C TRP A 49 1.73 -10.04 9.46
N LEU A 50 1.06 -11.13 9.82
CA LEU A 50 1.75 -12.40 10.00
C LEU A 50 2.35 -12.87 8.67
N PRO A 51 3.59 -13.41 8.68
CA PRO A 51 4.18 -14.03 7.50
C PRO A 51 3.32 -15.21 7.04
N GLU A 52 2.63 -15.04 5.91
CA GLU A 52 1.87 -16.12 5.28
C GLU A 52 2.74 -16.80 4.23
N ARG A 53 2.84 -18.14 4.32
CA ARG A 53 3.53 -18.91 3.28
C ARG A 53 2.80 -18.73 1.96
N TYR A 54 3.57 -18.42 0.91
CA TYR A 54 3.08 -18.29 -0.46
C TYR A 54 2.09 -17.14 -0.67
N SER A 55 2.18 -16.07 0.13
CA SER A 55 1.44 -14.83 -0.09
C SER A 55 2.38 -13.64 -0.25
N LEU A 56 2.11 -12.76 -1.21
CA LEU A 56 2.78 -11.46 -1.37
C LEU A 56 1.76 -10.35 -1.15
N ARG A 57 2.13 -9.33 -0.37
CA ARG A 57 1.32 -8.13 -0.15
C ARG A 57 2.00 -6.93 -0.79
N TRP A 58 1.20 -6.12 -1.50
CA TRP A 58 1.64 -4.91 -2.18
C TRP A 58 0.79 -3.73 -1.70
N PRO A 59 1.34 -2.84 -0.87
CA PRO A 59 0.61 -1.68 -0.38
C PRO A 59 0.70 -0.51 -1.35
N TYR A 60 -0.38 0.26 -1.36
CA TYR A 60 -0.50 1.49 -2.11
C TYR A 60 -1.14 2.52 -1.20
N LEU A 61 -0.49 3.67 -1.05
CA LEU A 61 -1.18 4.83 -0.49
C LEU A 61 -2.00 5.48 -1.58
N LEU A 62 -3.17 5.98 -1.21
CA LEU A 62 -4.07 6.76 -2.04
C LEU A 62 -4.69 7.87 -1.21
N GLU A 63 -4.93 9.04 -1.81
CA GLU A 63 -5.80 10.05 -1.22
C GLU A 63 -7.18 9.95 -1.89
N SER A 64 -8.24 9.99 -1.08
CA SER A 64 -9.63 10.00 -1.55
C SER A 64 -10.46 10.92 -0.67
N HIS A 65 -11.06 11.95 -1.25
CA HIS A 65 -11.98 12.88 -0.56
C HIS A 65 -11.42 13.52 0.73
N GLY A 66 -10.12 13.78 0.78
CA GLY A 66 -9.44 14.34 1.96
C GLY A 66 -9.00 13.30 2.98
N THR A 67 -9.22 12.01 2.69
CA THR A 67 -8.83 10.88 3.53
C THR A 67 -7.62 10.17 2.92
N LEU A 68 -6.65 9.81 3.77
CA LEU A 68 -5.53 8.96 3.37
C LEU A 68 -5.93 7.49 3.54
N LEU A 69 -5.83 6.73 2.44
CA LEU A 69 -6.12 5.31 2.39
C LEU A 69 -4.85 4.51 2.10
N MET A 70 -4.71 3.36 2.74
CA MET A 70 -3.75 2.32 2.40
C MET A 70 -4.49 1.12 1.83
N ILE A 71 -4.18 0.77 0.58
CA ILE A 71 -4.77 -0.38 -0.11
C ILE A 71 -3.69 -1.44 -0.25
N CYS A 72 -3.91 -2.60 0.35
CA CYS A 72 -3.00 -3.72 0.31
C CYS A 72 -3.54 -4.79 -0.63
N ARG A 73 -2.88 -4.96 -1.78
CA ARG A 73 -3.15 -6.08 -2.69
C ARG A 73 -2.42 -7.32 -2.21
N LYS A 74 -3.16 -8.34 -1.82
CA LYS A 74 -2.65 -9.64 -1.43
C LYS A 74 -2.78 -10.61 -2.60
N ILE A 75 -1.68 -11.24 -3.00
CA ILE A 75 -1.65 -12.28 -4.02
C ILE A 75 -1.19 -13.56 -3.35
N SER A 76 -2.05 -14.58 -3.32
CA SER A 76 -1.69 -15.92 -2.86
C SER A 76 -1.21 -16.77 -4.03
N TYR A 77 -0.31 -17.71 -3.75
CA TYR A 77 0.22 -18.69 -4.70
C TYR A 77 -0.09 -20.08 -4.19
N LYS A 78 -0.38 -20.98 -5.13
CA LYS A 78 -0.55 -22.40 -4.88
C LYS A 78 0.62 -23.16 -5.49
N THR A 79 1.05 -24.19 -4.79
CA THR A 79 2.07 -25.12 -5.29
C THR A 79 1.38 -26.24 -6.04
N GLU A 80 1.69 -26.39 -7.33
CA GLU A 80 1.23 -27.52 -8.12
C GLU A 80 2.41 -28.45 -8.45
N PRO A 81 2.23 -29.78 -8.29
CA PRO A 81 3.25 -30.74 -8.65
C PRO A 81 3.41 -30.78 -10.17
N THR A 82 4.63 -30.58 -10.66
CA THR A 82 4.93 -30.64 -12.10
C THR A 82 5.20 -32.08 -12.51
N PHE A 83 4.22 -32.72 -13.14
CA PHE A 83 4.40 -34.07 -13.68
C PHE A 83 5.51 -34.09 -14.75
N GLY A 84 6.61 -34.81 -14.48
CA GLY A 84 7.72 -35.01 -15.42
C GLY A 84 9.08 -34.43 -15.01
N ARG A 85 9.16 -33.61 -13.95
CA ARG A 85 10.44 -33.22 -13.32
C ARG A 85 10.54 -33.81 -11.93
N ARG A 86 11.66 -34.45 -11.63
CA ARG A 86 11.88 -35.25 -10.41
C ARG A 86 11.74 -34.46 -9.10
N ASP A 87 11.81 -33.12 -9.14
CA ASP A 87 11.64 -32.19 -8.00
C ASP A 87 10.96 -30.86 -8.38
N GLY A 88 10.09 -30.84 -9.40
CA GLY A 88 9.47 -29.60 -9.89
C GLY A 88 8.21 -29.21 -9.12
N VAL A 89 8.27 -28.15 -8.31
CA VAL A 89 7.08 -27.44 -7.82
C VAL A 89 6.89 -26.18 -8.66
N THR A 90 5.71 -26.01 -9.26
CA THR A 90 5.35 -24.77 -9.94
C THR A 90 4.48 -23.93 -9.04
N PHE A 91 4.79 -22.64 -8.94
CA PHE A 91 3.93 -21.67 -8.26
C PHE A 91 2.91 -21.13 -9.25
N VAL A 92 1.64 -21.39 -8.99
CA VAL A 92 0.50 -20.89 -9.76
C VAL A 92 -0.17 -19.80 -8.94
N ALA A 93 -0.55 -18.69 -9.59
CA ALA A 93 -1.31 -17.64 -8.92
C ALA A 93 -2.65 -18.22 -8.41
N GLY A 94 -2.90 -18.06 -7.12
CA GLY A 94 -4.12 -18.47 -6.42
C GLY A 94 -5.18 -17.37 -6.48
N SER A 95 -5.45 -16.73 -5.35
CA SER A 95 -6.37 -15.60 -5.21
C SER A 95 -5.64 -14.25 -5.25
N SER A 96 -6.37 -13.21 -5.65
CA SER A 96 -5.99 -11.81 -5.48
C SER A 96 -7.05 -11.15 -4.62
N GLU A 97 -6.66 -10.67 -3.44
CA GLU A 97 -7.52 -10.01 -2.45
C GLU A 97 -7.03 -8.58 -2.22
N PHE A 98 -7.93 -7.72 -1.75
CA PHE A 98 -7.62 -6.34 -1.38
C PHE A 98 -8.08 -6.11 0.06
N GLU A 99 -7.17 -5.57 0.87
CA GLU A 99 -7.44 -5.06 2.21
C GLU A 99 -7.33 -3.54 2.13
N VAL A 100 -8.27 -2.78 2.69
CA VAL A 100 -8.23 -1.32 2.67
C VAL A 100 -8.27 -0.79 4.08
N PHE A 101 -7.42 0.19 4.34
CA PHE A 101 -7.28 0.83 5.62
C PHE A 101 -7.39 2.35 5.46
N GLU A 102 -8.11 2.98 6.36
CA GLU A 102 -8.20 4.41 6.51
C GLU A 102 -7.24 4.90 7.61
N ALA A 103 -6.58 6.02 7.36
CA ALA A 103 -5.71 6.67 8.31
C ALA A 103 -6.52 7.34 9.42
N ASP A 104 -6.37 6.87 10.65
CA ASP A 104 -6.86 7.57 11.84
C ASP A 104 -5.73 8.39 12.45
N PHE A 105 -5.69 9.68 12.10
CA PHE A 105 -4.66 10.60 12.59
C PHE A 105 -4.82 10.94 14.08
N GLU A 106 -6.02 10.79 14.65
CA GLU A 106 -6.27 11.07 16.07
C GLU A 106 -5.67 9.96 16.95
N HIS A 107 -5.81 8.72 16.50
CA HIS A 107 -5.30 7.55 17.22
C HIS A 107 -3.96 7.02 16.70
N HIS A 108 -3.40 7.64 15.64
CA HIS A 108 -2.14 7.24 15.00
C HIS A 108 -2.14 5.78 14.49
N LEU A 109 -3.29 5.31 13.99
CA LEU A 109 -3.50 3.91 13.61
C LEU A 109 -4.19 3.76 12.24
N TRP A 110 -4.08 2.57 11.67
CA TRP A 110 -4.82 2.16 10.48
C TRP A 110 -6.13 1.46 10.88
N THR A 111 -7.25 1.94 10.35
CA THR A 111 -8.58 1.34 10.56
C THR A 111 -9.02 0.59 9.31
N GLU A 112 -9.24 -0.73 9.41
CA GLU A 112 -9.74 -1.53 8.28
C GLU A 112 -11.15 -1.06 7.88
N VAL A 113 -11.32 -0.75 6.59
CA VAL A 113 -12.61 -0.34 6.02
C VAL A 113 -13.05 -1.37 4.99
N ARG A 114 -14.29 -1.85 5.17
CA ARG A 114 -14.88 -2.87 4.27
C ARG A 114 -15.72 -2.29 3.16
N ASN A 115 -16.21 -1.06 3.35
CA ASN A 115 -16.98 -0.31 2.37
C ASN A 115 -16.43 1.11 2.37
N LEU A 116 -16.04 1.62 1.20
CA LEU A 116 -15.63 3.02 1.04
C LEU A 116 -16.83 3.98 0.97
N GLY A 117 -18.05 3.45 0.96
CA GLY A 117 -19.28 4.21 0.79
C GLY A 117 -19.44 4.75 -0.63
N ASN A 118 -20.68 4.99 -1.07
CA ASN A 118 -21.02 5.61 -2.36
C ASN A 118 -20.58 4.86 -3.64
N ASP A 119 -20.54 3.53 -3.67
CA ASP A 119 -20.25 2.74 -4.89
C ASP A 119 -18.96 3.17 -5.62
N GLN A 120 -17.96 3.64 -4.86
CA GLN A 120 -16.72 4.17 -5.43
C GLN A 120 -15.81 3.03 -5.88
N ALA A 121 -15.46 3.02 -7.16
CA ALA A 121 -14.44 2.14 -7.70
C ALA A 121 -13.07 2.84 -7.72
N LEU A 122 -12.05 2.22 -7.13
CA LEU A 122 -10.68 2.69 -7.14
C LEU A 122 -9.88 1.98 -8.23
N PHE A 123 -9.29 2.75 -9.14
CA PHE A 123 -8.44 2.22 -10.19
C PHE A 123 -6.98 2.33 -9.75
N LEU A 124 -6.38 1.19 -9.42
CA LEU A 124 -4.96 1.12 -9.12
C LEU A 124 -4.19 1.00 -10.43
N GLY A 125 -3.43 2.05 -10.77
CA GLY A 125 -2.59 2.07 -11.96
C GLY A 125 -1.51 0.98 -11.94
N PRO A 126 -1.06 0.50 -13.11
CA PRO A 126 -0.08 -0.58 -13.18
C PRO A 126 1.30 -0.14 -12.70
N ARG A 127 1.91 -0.91 -11.79
CA ARG A 127 3.37 -1.04 -11.71
C ARG A 127 3.79 -2.26 -12.53
N VAL A 128 4.24 -2.03 -13.77
CA VAL A 128 5.05 -2.92 -14.65
C VAL A 128 4.52 -4.34 -14.96
N LEU A 129 3.49 -4.83 -14.28
CA LEU A 129 2.80 -6.07 -14.64
C LEU A 129 1.52 -5.71 -15.39
N LYS A 130 1.43 -6.14 -16.64
CA LYS A 130 0.30 -5.87 -17.55
C LYS A 130 -1.02 -6.27 -16.88
N GLY A 131 -1.81 -5.28 -16.50
CA GLY A 131 -3.16 -5.42 -15.96
C GLY A 131 -3.50 -4.23 -15.08
N CYS A 132 -4.62 -3.56 -15.36
CA CYS A 132 -5.20 -2.55 -14.47
C CYS A 132 -6.14 -3.28 -13.50
N PRO A 133 -5.76 -3.52 -12.23
CA PRO A 133 -6.72 -3.96 -11.24
C PRO A 133 -7.68 -2.80 -10.93
N CYS A 134 -8.94 -2.96 -11.31
CA CYS A 134 -10.03 -2.18 -10.75
C CYS A 134 -10.46 -2.83 -9.44
N VAL A 135 -10.57 -2.02 -8.39
CA VAL A 135 -11.06 -2.43 -7.08
C VAL A 135 -12.42 -1.77 -6.90
N SER A 136 -13.48 -2.57 -6.91
CA SER A 136 -14.82 -2.15 -6.49
C SER A 136 -15.02 -2.69 -5.08
N ILE A 137 -15.21 -1.80 -4.11
CA ILE A 137 -15.42 -2.12 -2.70
C ILE A 137 -16.87 -1.78 -2.35
#